data_AF-A0A5K0YPR1-F1
#
_entry.id   AF-A0A5K0YPR1-F1
#
_cell.length_a   1.000
_cell.length_b   1.000
_cell.length_c   1.000
_cell.angle_alpha   90.00
_cell.angle_beta   90.00
_cell.angle_gamma   90.00
#
_symmetry.space_group_name_H-M   'P 1'
#
loop_
_entity.id
_entity.type
_entity.pdbx_description
1 polymer ?
#
loop_
_entity_poly.entity_id
_entity_poly.type
_entity_poly.pdbx_seq_one_letter_code
_entity_poly.pdbx_strand_id
1 'polypeptide(L)' 'VTEALCELELTIRKVKVSTTPDGSVMDLFFVTDTRLEP' A
#
# COMPACT_ATOMS: atom_id res chain seq x y z
N VAL A 1 2.16 -3.69 8.65
CA VAL A 1 1.75 -3.60 7.22
C VAL A 1 2.95 -3.85 6.31
N THR A 2 3.98 -3.01 6.35
CA THR A 2 5.18 -3.15 5.50
C THR A 2 5.88 -4.50 5.64
N GLU A 3 6.05 -5.01 6.86
CA GLU A 3 6.67 -6.33 7.12
C GLU A 3 5.90 -7.47 6.43
N ALA A 4 4.58 -7.53 6.63
CA ALA A 4 3.73 -8.53 5.97
C ALA A 4 3.74 -8.41 4.42
N LEU A 5 3.84 -7.19 3.88
CA LEU A 5 3.99 -7.01 2.44
C LEU A 5 5.36 -7.51 1.95
N CYS A 6 6.43 -7.27 2.71
CA CYS A 6 7.76 -7.79 2.40
C CYS A 6 7.83 -9.32 2.44
N GLU A 7 7.21 -9.97 3.44
CA GLU A 7 7.13 -11.44 3.54
C GLU A 7 6.41 -12.07 2.35
N LEU A 8 5.45 -11.34 1.77
CA LEU A 8 4.68 -11.79 0.61
C LEU A 8 5.28 -11.36 -0.73
N GLU A 9 6.47 -10.76 -0.72
CA GLU A 9 7.14 -10.21 -1.93
C GLU A 9 6.27 -9.18 -2.67
N LEU A 10 5.51 -8.38 -1.91
CA LEU A 10 4.69 -7.29 -2.41
C LEU A 10 5.41 -5.94 -2.18
N THR A 11 5.41 -5.09 -3.20
CA THR A 11 6.05 -3.76 -3.15
C THR A 11 5.02 -2.64 -3.21
N ILE A 12 5.09 -1.69 -2.27
CA ILE A 12 4.31 -0.44 -2.35
C ILE A 12 4.98 0.49 -3.37
N ARG A 13 4.24 0.87 -4.43
CA ARG A 13 4.70 1.82 -5.45
C ARG A 13 4.35 3.27 -5.12
N LYS A 14 3.21 3.47 -4.48
CA LYS A 14 2.70 4.81 -4.16
C LYS A 14 1.82 4.76 -2.92
N VAL A 15 1.95 5.79 -2.10
CA VAL A 15 1.10 6.04 -0.93
C VAL A 15 0.24 7.27 -1.23
N LYS A 16 -1.04 7.21 -0.86
CA LYS A 16 -1.94 8.35 -0.85
C LYS A 16 -2.62 8.41 0.49
N VAL A 17 -2.50 9.55 1.17
CA VAL A 17 -3.23 9.84 2.39
C VAL A 17 -4.43 10.71 2.04
N SER A 18 -5.60 10.39 2.59
CA SER A 18 -6.81 11.17 2.44
C SER A 18 -7.48 11.34 3.79
N THR A 19 -7.99 12.54 4.06
CA THR A 19 -8.82 12.79 5.24
C THR A 19 -10.27 12.82 4.78
N THR A 20 -11.13 12.04 5.43
CA THR A 20 -12.57 12.03 5.16
C THR A 20 -13.26 13.20 5.86
N PRO A 21 -14.50 13.57 5.46
CA PRO A 21 -15.20 14.73 6.02
C PRO A 21 -15.48 14.67 7.53
N ASP A 22 -15.54 13.46 8.10
CA ASP A 22 -15.66 13.21 9.55
C ASP A 22 -14.32 13.32 10.30
N GLY A 23 -13.23 13.66 9.60
CA GLY A 23 -11.90 13.82 10.17
C GLY A 23 -11.08 12.54 10.24
N SER A 24 -11.62 11.39 9.83
CA SER A 24 -10.87 10.13 9.80
C SER A 24 -9.78 10.16 8.72
N VAL A 25 -8.65 9.50 8.98
CA VAL A 25 -7.53 9.40 8.04
C VAL A 25 -7.54 8.04 7.37
N MET A 26 -7.45 8.03 6.04
CA MET A 26 -7.36 6.84 5.21
C MET A 26 -6.03 6.83 4.45
N ASP A 27 -5.27 5.75 4.63
CA ASP A 27 -4.08 5.47 3.83
C ASP A 27 -4.44 4.49 2.70
N LEU A 28 -4.20 4.90 1.46
CA LEU A 28 -4.31 4.07 0.26
C LEU A 28 -2.92 3.73 -0.27
N PHE A 29 -2.68 2.44 -0.51
CA PHE A 29 -1.43 1.92 -1.04
C PHE A 29 -1.66 1.31 -2.42
N PHE A 30 -0.86 1.73 -3.41
CA PHE A 30 -0.72 1.00 -4.67
C PHE A 30 0.36 -0.05 -4.48
N VAL A 31 0.01 -1.33 -4.58
CA VAL A 31 0.89 -2.47 -4.33
C VAL A 31 1.04 -3.29 -5.61
N THR A 32 2.25 -3.78 -5.86
CA THR A 32 2.59 -4.67 -6.98
C THR A 32 3.21 -5.95 -6.43
N ASP A 33 2.86 -7.10 -7.01
CA ASP A 33 3.52 -8.38 -6.74
C ASP A 33 4.78 -8.48 -7.61
N THR A 34 5.96 -8.55 -6.99
CA THR A 34 7.23 -8.54 -7.73
C THR A 34 7.46 -9.82 -8.52
N ARG A 35 6.71 -10.89 -8.23
CA ARG A 35 6.82 -12.17 -8.94
C ARG A 35 6.02 -12.17 -10.25
N LEU A 36 5.15 -11.18 -10.47
CA LEU A 36 4.37 -11.00 -11.69
C LEU A 36 5.04 -10.03 -12.69
N GLU A 37 6.14 -9.39 -12.29
CA GLU A 37 6.96 -8.59 -13.21
C GLU A 37 7.81 -9.54 -14.06
N PRO A 38 7.77 -9.42 -15.40
CA PRO A 38 8.48 -10.31 -16.34
C PRO A 38 10.00 -10.14 -16.34
#